data_AF-A0A156Z2G9-F1
#
_entry.id   AF-A0A156Z2G9-F1
#
_cell.length_a   1.000
_cell.length_b   1.000
_cell.length_c   1.000
_cell.angle_alpha   90.00
_cell.angle_beta   90.00
_cell.angle_gamma   90.00
#
_symmetry.space_group_name_H-M   'P 1'
#
loop_
_entity.id
_entity.type
_entity.pdbx_description
1 polymer ?
#
loop_
_entity_poly.entity_id
_entity_poly.type
_entity_poly.pdbx_seq_one_letter_code
_entity_poly.pdbx_strand_id
1 'polypeptide(L)'
;MTKAEKVVWTEGMFLRPHHFQRTESYLLNHVREWGALQRSYLWGFLDVELDEAMLRQGCIALSYCSGLLPDGTFFQVRNGRNGPAPLKIPDNLTNEKVVLALPVRRGEREEVIFSEEPASLARFIAFEQEVEDDNAMSVGDATVQFGRLRLTLMLEKDLTAEWTAIGVAFVTEKRNDNHVRLDNSYIPPMLNANNSPQIYSMINDLHGLLVQRSQQIGGRLRQPGRFNTSELIEFTLLSLVNRHLGEVSHLKTLPLLHPETLWRSWLPFATELATWTSQRTAESVLPIYDHDDLANCFSKLMLMLRQGLSLVMEDHAIQLPLNERSHGLNIATVPETSMVREFGFVLAVKANVPGEHLQTHFPAQMKVAPVSKIRDLVQLQLPGIMLRAMPVAPPQIPWHAGYSYFELEKGSELWHEMDKSGAFALHLAGEFPGLDMEFWAIRSPTE
;
A
#
# COMPACT_ATOMS: atom_id res chain seq x y z
N MET A 1 -12.16 -2.55 -36.75
CA MET A 1 -13.02 -1.40 -36.41
C MET A 1 -13.86 -1.04 -37.62
N THR A 2 -15.17 -1.26 -37.57
CA THR A 2 -16.10 -0.70 -38.56
C THR A 2 -16.20 0.80 -38.33
N LYS A 3 -15.63 1.61 -39.23
CA LYS A 3 -15.84 3.07 -39.23
C LYS A 3 -17.34 3.33 -39.28
N ALA A 4 -17.88 3.94 -38.23
CA ALA A 4 -19.22 4.50 -38.27
C ALA A 4 -19.10 5.86 -38.97
N GLU A 5 -19.78 6.03 -40.10
CA GLU A 5 -19.71 7.26 -40.90
C GLU A 5 -20.91 8.18 -40.64
N LYS A 6 -20.72 9.48 -40.83
CA LYS A 6 -21.75 10.49 -40.60
C LYS A 6 -22.85 10.36 -41.66
N VAL A 7 -24.11 10.29 -41.21
CA VAL A 7 -25.28 10.34 -42.09
C VAL A 7 -25.47 11.77 -42.64
N VAL A 8 -25.69 11.88 -43.95
CA VAL A 8 -26.04 13.14 -44.62
C VAL A 8 -27.56 13.22 -44.76
N TRP A 9 -28.16 14.22 -44.13
CA TRP A 9 -29.61 14.48 -44.21
C TRP A 9 -29.89 15.42 -45.37
N THR A 10 -30.39 14.90 -46.49
CA THR A 10 -30.73 15.71 -47.66
C THR A 10 -32.20 16.12 -47.65
N GLU A 11 -32.50 17.26 -48.27
CA GLU A 11 -33.88 17.70 -48.48
C GLU A 11 -34.66 16.66 -49.29
N GLY A 12 -35.89 16.37 -48.88
CA GLY A 12 -36.76 15.37 -49.53
C GLY A 12 -36.35 13.91 -49.30
N MET A 13 -35.36 13.62 -48.46
CA MET A 13 -34.95 12.23 -48.16
C MET A 13 -36.06 11.46 -47.43
N PHE A 14 -36.37 10.26 -47.93
CA PHE A 14 -37.31 9.36 -47.25
C PHE A 14 -36.67 8.70 -46.02
N LEU A 15 -37.27 8.88 -44.84
CA LEU A 15 -36.75 8.32 -43.59
C LEU A 15 -36.88 6.79 -43.54
N ARG A 16 -35.82 6.13 -43.08
CA ARG A 16 -35.73 4.67 -42.88
C ARG A 16 -35.03 4.40 -41.56
N PRO A 17 -35.28 3.26 -40.89
CA PRO A 17 -34.61 2.91 -39.63
C PRO A 17 -33.08 2.99 -39.70
N HIS A 18 -32.52 2.62 -40.85
CA HIS A 18 -31.09 2.69 -41.16
C HIS A 18 -30.46 4.07 -40.90
N HIS A 19 -31.18 5.17 -41.17
CA HIS A 19 -30.64 6.52 -40.94
C HIS A 19 -30.41 6.78 -39.44
N PHE A 20 -31.35 6.36 -38.60
CA PHE A 20 -31.24 6.50 -37.15
C PHE A 20 -30.18 5.56 -36.58
N GLN A 21 -30.18 4.29 -36.98
CA GLN A 21 -29.18 3.30 -36.55
C GLN A 21 -27.74 3.73 -36.88
N ARG A 22 -27.50 4.26 -38.09
CA ARG A 22 -26.19 4.74 -38.51
C ARG A 22 -25.80 6.04 -37.79
N THR A 23 -26.75 6.95 -37.59
CA THR A 23 -26.52 8.19 -36.82
C THR A 23 -26.12 7.88 -35.38
N GLU A 24 -26.86 6.99 -34.70
CA GLU A 24 -26.54 6.54 -33.35
C GLU A 24 -25.15 5.87 -33.30
N SER A 25 -24.87 4.94 -34.22
CA SER A 25 -23.56 4.29 -34.29
C SER A 25 -22.43 5.30 -34.51
N TYR A 26 -22.61 6.33 -35.33
CA TYR A 26 -21.63 7.40 -35.55
C TYR A 26 -21.36 8.19 -34.27
N LEU A 27 -22.42 8.65 -33.59
CA LEU A 27 -22.31 9.41 -32.36
C LEU A 27 -21.65 8.60 -31.24
N LEU A 28 -22.08 7.35 -31.02
CA LEU A 28 -21.50 6.46 -30.02
C LEU A 28 -20.04 6.11 -30.34
N ASN A 29 -19.67 5.94 -31.62
CA ASN A 29 -18.28 5.73 -31.99
C ASN A 29 -17.44 6.97 -31.69
N HIS A 30 -17.92 8.16 -32.04
CA HIS A 30 -17.22 9.41 -31.78
C HIS A 30 -16.98 9.65 -30.27
N VAL A 31 -18.00 9.40 -29.44
CA VAL A 31 -17.87 9.50 -27.96
C VAL A 31 -16.83 8.49 -27.44
N ARG A 32 -16.84 7.25 -27.93
CA ARG A 32 -15.87 6.22 -27.54
C ARG A 32 -14.45 6.57 -27.96
N GLU A 33 -14.25 7.05 -29.19
CA GLU A 33 -12.94 7.50 -29.66
C GLU A 33 -12.42 8.67 -28.82
N TRP A 34 -13.28 9.66 -28.55
CA TRP A 34 -12.89 10.80 -27.73
C TRP A 34 -12.55 10.40 -26.29
N GLY A 35 -13.33 9.48 -25.70
CA GLY A 35 -13.07 8.90 -24.38
C GLY A 35 -11.78 8.09 -24.33
N ALA A 36 -11.51 7.26 -25.36
CA ALA A 36 -10.31 6.44 -25.51
C ALA A 36 -9.00 7.25 -25.49
N LEU A 37 -9.07 8.53 -25.89
CA LEU A 37 -7.92 9.43 -25.91
C LEU A 37 -7.64 10.08 -24.54
N GLN A 38 -8.54 9.99 -23.57
CA GLN A 38 -8.40 10.72 -22.29
C GLN A 38 -7.51 9.97 -21.28
N ARG A 39 -7.58 8.64 -21.24
CA ARG A 39 -6.79 7.82 -20.32
C ARG A 39 -6.68 6.36 -20.79
N SER A 40 -5.65 5.67 -20.31
CA SER A 40 -5.54 4.21 -20.40
C SER A 40 -6.53 3.52 -19.47
N TYR A 41 -6.79 2.22 -19.71
CA TYR A 41 -7.59 1.37 -18.82
C TYR A 41 -9.00 1.93 -18.56
N LEU A 42 -9.77 2.14 -19.63
CA LEU A 42 -11.11 2.74 -19.55
C LEU A 42 -12.23 1.76 -19.20
N TRP A 43 -11.91 0.48 -19.05
CA TRP A 43 -12.90 -0.56 -18.73
C TRP A 43 -12.89 -0.90 -17.24
N GLY A 44 -13.90 -1.63 -16.80
CA GLY A 44 -14.06 -2.04 -15.41
C GLY A 44 -15.33 -1.48 -14.78
N PHE A 45 -15.48 -1.75 -13.49
CA PHE A 45 -16.65 -1.38 -12.70
C PHE A 45 -16.46 -0.03 -12.01
N LEU A 46 -17.49 0.82 -12.09
CA LEU A 46 -17.68 1.90 -11.14
C LEU A 46 -18.25 1.34 -9.83
N ASP A 47 -19.21 0.43 -9.95
CA ASP A 47 -19.85 -0.25 -8.82
C ASP A 47 -20.14 -1.70 -9.19
N VAL A 48 -20.02 -2.61 -8.23
CA VAL A 48 -20.38 -4.01 -8.39
C VAL A 48 -20.85 -4.59 -7.07
N GLU A 49 -22.05 -5.16 -7.07
CA GLU A 49 -22.65 -5.81 -5.92
C GLU A 49 -23.20 -7.18 -6.34
N LEU A 50 -22.81 -8.20 -5.57
CA LEU A 50 -23.28 -9.56 -5.76
C LEU A 50 -24.47 -9.85 -4.84
N ASP A 51 -25.38 -10.71 -5.32
CA ASP A 51 -26.47 -11.22 -4.51
C ASP A 51 -25.99 -12.40 -3.65
N GLU A 52 -25.68 -12.10 -2.38
CA GLU A 52 -25.27 -13.07 -1.36
C GLU A 52 -26.30 -14.19 -1.14
N ALA A 53 -27.59 -13.94 -1.34
CA ALA A 53 -28.62 -14.97 -1.18
C ALA A 53 -28.55 -15.99 -2.32
N MET A 54 -28.17 -15.57 -3.52
CA MET A 54 -27.98 -16.45 -4.68
C MET A 54 -26.72 -17.31 -4.55
N LEU A 55 -25.66 -16.81 -3.90
CA LEU A 55 -24.45 -17.60 -3.63
C LEU A 55 -24.75 -18.84 -2.80
N ARG A 56 -25.68 -18.74 -1.84
CA ARG A 56 -26.16 -19.87 -1.02
C ARG A 56 -26.94 -20.91 -1.83
N GLN A 57 -27.43 -20.55 -3.01
CA GLN A 57 -28.21 -21.41 -3.91
C GLN A 57 -27.38 -22.03 -5.02
N GLY A 58 -26.05 -21.83 -5.03
CA GLY A 58 -25.19 -22.35 -6.09
C GLY A 58 -25.10 -21.44 -7.32
N CYS A 59 -25.51 -20.18 -7.20
CA CYS A 59 -25.59 -19.25 -8.33
C CYS A 59 -24.84 -17.95 -8.03
N ILE A 60 -24.27 -17.34 -9.07
CA ILE A 60 -23.73 -15.99 -9.01
C ILE A 60 -24.72 -15.07 -9.72
N ALA A 61 -25.16 -14.03 -9.03
CA ALA A 61 -26.04 -13.00 -9.57
C ALA A 61 -25.55 -11.62 -9.14
N LEU A 62 -25.82 -10.62 -9.97
CA LEU A 62 -25.52 -9.22 -9.70
C LEU A 62 -26.78 -8.51 -9.23
N SER A 63 -26.75 -7.92 -8.04
CA SER A 63 -27.84 -7.08 -7.53
C SER A 63 -27.81 -5.70 -8.18
N TYR A 64 -26.60 -5.14 -8.31
CA TYR A 64 -26.31 -3.85 -8.91
C TYR A 64 -24.91 -3.88 -9.55
N CYS A 65 -24.76 -3.27 -10.72
CA CYS A 65 -23.43 -2.99 -11.26
C CYS A 65 -23.48 -1.86 -12.29
N SER A 66 -22.40 -1.11 -12.40
CA SER A 66 -22.23 -0.12 -13.46
C SER A 66 -20.76 -0.02 -13.88
N GLY A 67 -20.51 0.33 -15.14
CA GLY A 67 -19.14 0.38 -15.64
C GLY A 67 -19.01 0.51 -17.15
N LEU A 68 -17.79 0.25 -17.63
CA LEU A 68 -17.45 0.23 -19.05
C LEU A 68 -16.84 -1.13 -19.40
N LEU A 69 -17.25 -1.70 -20.52
CA LEU A 69 -16.60 -2.87 -21.11
C LEU A 69 -15.37 -2.45 -21.93
N PRO A 70 -14.44 -3.38 -22.24
CA PRO A 70 -13.23 -3.09 -23.03
C PRO A 70 -13.49 -2.47 -24.41
N ASP A 71 -14.67 -2.67 -24.98
CA ASP A 71 -15.08 -2.07 -26.26
C ASP A 71 -15.65 -0.63 -26.12
N GLY A 72 -15.60 -0.06 -24.92
CA GLY A 72 -16.10 1.28 -24.57
C GLY A 72 -17.61 1.32 -24.32
N THR A 73 -18.28 0.18 -24.22
CA THR A 73 -19.74 0.14 -23.96
C THR A 73 -20.01 0.41 -22.49
N PHE A 74 -20.73 1.49 -22.21
CA PHE A 74 -21.25 1.74 -20.87
C PHE A 74 -22.42 0.80 -20.57
N PHE A 75 -22.45 0.27 -19.36
CA PHE A 75 -23.55 -0.54 -18.88
C PHE A 75 -23.95 -0.15 -17.46
N GLN A 76 -25.23 -0.36 -17.15
CA GLN A 76 -25.76 -0.21 -15.79
C GLN A 76 -26.90 -1.20 -15.57
N VAL A 77 -26.80 -1.97 -14.50
CA VAL A 77 -27.83 -2.87 -13.99
C VAL A 77 -28.30 -2.31 -12.65
N ARG A 78 -29.56 -1.86 -12.60
CA ARG A 78 -30.14 -1.23 -11.39
C ARG A 78 -30.86 -2.22 -10.47
N ASN A 79 -31.27 -3.36 -11.00
CA ASN A 79 -31.89 -4.44 -10.25
C ASN A 79 -31.73 -5.77 -11.02
N GLY A 80 -31.82 -6.88 -10.29
CA GLY A 80 -31.65 -8.22 -10.86
C GLY A 80 -32.68 -8.61 -11.93
N ARG A 81 -33.84 -7.93 -12.02
CA ARG A 81 -34.89 -8.24 -13.02
C ARG A 81 -34.45 -7.87 -14.44
N ASN A 82 -33.71 -6.77 -14.58
CA ASN A 82 -33.23 -6.27 -15.86
C ASN A 82 -31.72 -6.51 -16.06
N GLY A 83 -31.09 -7.25 -15.15
CA GLY A 83 -29.68 -7.64 -15.21
C GLY A 83 -29.44 -8.93 -16.01
N PRO A 84 -28.18 -9.37 -16.11
CA PRO A 84 -27.85 -10.67 -16.67
C PRO A 84 -28.54 -11.79 -15.88
N ALA A 85 -28.88 -12.89 -16.57
CA ALA A 85 -29.38 -14.07 -15.91
C ALA A 85 -28.35 -14.60 -14.89
N PRO A 86 -28.77 -15.04 -13.69
CA PRO A 86 -27.89 -15.67 -12.72
C PRO A 86 -27.12 -16.85 -13.32
N LEU A 87 -25.81 -16.90 -13.09
CA LEU A 87 -24.97 -18.01 -13.52
C LEU A 87 -25.00 -19.12 -12.49
N LYS A 88 -25.58 -20.28 -12.85
CA LYS A 88 -25.51 -21.48 -12.03
C LYS A 88 -24.11 -22.08 -12.11
N ILE A 89 -23.48 -22.28 -10.95
CA ILE A 89 -22.14 -22.87 -10.87
C ILE A 89 -22.24 -24.40 -10.96
N PRO A 90 -21.55 -25.04 -11.93
CA PRO A 90 -21.49 -26.50 -12.04
C PRO A 90 -20.92 -27.15 -10.78
N ASP A 91 -21.33 -28.39 -10.52
CA ASP A 91 -20.74 -29.18 -9.45
C ASP A 91 -19.26 -29.48 -9.77
N ASN A 92 -18.42 -29.57 -8.74
CA ASN A 92 -16.96 -29.76 -8.85
C ASN A 92 -16.19 -28.63 -9.55
N LEU A 93 -16.79 -27.45 -9.76
CA LEU A 93 -16.04 -26.28 -10.24
C LEU A 93 -15.14 -25.75 -9.11
N THR A 94 -13.85 -25.59 -9.40
CA THR A 94 -12.86 -25.02 -8.49
C THR A 94 -11.94 -24.07 -9.25
N ASN A 95 -11.54 -22.97 -8.60
CA ASN A 95 -10.58 -21.98 -9.11
C ASN A 95 -10.91 -21.45 -10.52
N GLU A 96 -12.12 -20.96 -10.71
CA GLU A 96 -12.58 -20.44 -12.00
C GLU A 96 -13.03 -18.99 -11.88
N LYS A 97 -12.64 -18.16 -12.84
CA LYS A 97 -13.08 -16.77 -12.90
C LYS A 97 -14.44 -16.67 -13.58
N VAL A 98 -15.31 -15.84 -13.02
CA VAL A 98 -16.61 -15.50 -13.58
C VAL A 98 -16.51 -14.12 -14.18
N VAL A 99 -17.05 -13.95 -15.38
CA VAL A 99 -16.94 -12.71 -16.16
C VAL A 99 -18.33 -12.18 -16.52
N LEU A 100 -18.44 -10.86 -16.63
CA LEU A 100 -19.58 -10.18 -17.24
C LEU A 100 -19.23 -9.89 -18.69
N ALA A 101 -19.96 -10.51 -19.61
CA ALA A 101 -19.66 -10.47 -21.03
C ALA A 101 -20.79 -9.84 -21.85
N LEU A 102 -20.41 -9.30 -23.01
CA LEU A 102 -21.31 -8.81 -24.04
C LEU A 102 -20.75 -9.22 -25.42
N PRO A 103 -21.59 -9.59 -26.41
CA PRO A 103 -21.09 -9.90 -27.74
C PRO A 103 -20.37 -8.70 -28.38
N VAL A 104 -19.24 -8.94 -29.06
CA VAL A 104 -18.48 -7.91 -29.76
C VAL A 104 -19.30 -7.33 -30.92
N ARG A 105 -19.26 -6.01 -31.09
CA ARG A 105 -19.90 -5.34 -32.23
C ARG A 105 -19.21 -5.74 -33.55
N ARG A 106 -19.93 -6.40 -34.45
CA ARG A 106 -19.52 -6.67 -35.84
C ARG A 106 -20.58 -6.13 -36.80
N GLY A 107 -20.17 -5.31 -37.77
CA GLY A 107 -21.11 -4.52 -38.60
C GLY A 107 -22.00 -5.31 -39.57
N GLU A 108 -21.81 -6.63 -39.68
CA GLU A 108 -22.59 -7.52 -40.57
C GLU A 108 -23.55 -8.43 -39.80
N ARG A 109 -23.61 -8.32 -38.47
CA ARG A 109 -24.51 -9.12 -37.63
C ARG A 109 -25.69 -8.31 -37.13
N GLU A 110 -26.78 -9.02 -36.84
CA GLU A 110 -27.94 -8.47 -36.15
C GLU A 110 -27.52 -7.90 -34.80
N GLU A 111 -27.76 -6.61 -34.59
CA GLU A 111 -27.42 -5.92 -33.35
C GLU A 111 -28.54 -6.04 -32.29
N VAL A 112 -29.78 -6.21 -32.74
CA VAL A 112 -31.00 -6.27 -31.92
C VAL A 112 -31.81 -7.53 -32.26
N ILE A 113 -32.26 -8.26 -31.25
CA ILE A 113 -33.28 -9.32 -31.36
C ILE A 113 -34.57 -8.91 -30.65
N PHE A 114 -35.69 -9.49 -31.08
CA PHE A 114 -37.02 -9.21 -30.52
C PHE A 114 -37.53 -10.30 -29.57
N SER A 115 -36.85 -11.44 -29.53
CA SER A 115 -37.13 -12.57 -28.64
C SER A 115 -35.81 -13.19 -28.21
N GLU A 116 -35.75 -13.69 -26.97
CA GLU A 116 -34.51 -14.26 -26.43
C GLU A 116 -34.08 -15.52 -27.21
N GLU A 117 -32.84 -15.51 -27.69
CA GLU A 117 -32.24 -16.60 -28.45
C GLU A 117 -30.81 -16.88 -27.93
N PRO A 118 -30.56 -18.03 -27.28
CA PRO A 118 -29.27 -18.31 -26.62
C PRO A 118 -28.05 -18.28 -27.54
N ALA A 119 -28.21 -18.67 -28.81
CA ALA A 119 -27.13 -18.67 -29.79
C ALA A 119 -26.89 -17.31 -30.46
N SER A 120 -27.79 -16.34 -30.24
CA SER A 120 -27.70 -15.03 -30.87
C SER A 120 -26.57 -14.21 -30.26
N LEU A 121 -25.76 -13.60 -31.11
CA LEU A 121 -24.70 -12.66 -30.76
C LEU A 121 -25.17 -11.20 -30.88
N ALA A 122 -26.49 -10.98 -30.89
CA ALA A 122 -27.06 -9.63 -30.79
C ALA A 122 -26.72 -9.01 -29.45
N ARG A 123 -26.41 -7.72 -29.48
CA ARG A 123 -25.99 -6.95 -28.31
C ARG A 123 -27.17 -6.43 -27.52
N PHE A 124 -28.32 -6.29 -28.17
CA PHE A 124 -29.54 -5.78 -27.57
C PHE A 124 -30.70 -6.74 -27.74
N ILE A 125 -31.59 -6.75 -26.74
CA ILE A 125 -32.94 -7.32 -26.84
C ILE A 125 -33.96 -6.19 -26.74
N ALA A 126 -34.95 -6.19 -27.63
CA ALA A 126 -36.01 -5.22 -27.65
C ALA A 126 -37.01 -5.45 -26.51
N PHE A 127 -37.50 -4.38 -25.89
CA PHE A 127 -38.62 -4.42 -24.95
C PHE A 127 -39.48 -3.17 -25.11
N GLU A 128 -40.77 -3.27 -24.79
CA GLU A 128 -41.73 -2.17 -24.90
C GLU A 128 -41.95 -1.48 -23.55
N GLN A 129 -42.10 -0.16 -23.58
CA GLN A 129 -42.43 0.66 -22.43
C GLN A 129 -43.21 1.89 -22.88
N GLU A 130 -44.20 2.31 -22.07
CA GLU A 130 -44.89 3.60 -22.24
C GLU A 130 -44.02 4.75 -21.73
N VAL A 131 -43.97 5.83 -22.51
CA VAL A 131 -43.13 7.00 -22.27
C VAL A 131 -44.01 8.23 -22.32
N GLU A 132 -43.91 9.06 -21.29
CA GLU A 132 -44.54 10.37 -21.24
C GLU A 132 -43.85 11.34 -22.22
N ASP A 133 -44.59 12.29 -22.78
CA ASP A 133 -44.02 13.39 -23.55
C ASP A 133 -43.44 14.46 -22.60
N ASP A 134 -42.14 14.75 -22.72
CA ASP A 134 -41.44 15.75 -21.90
C ASP A 134 -41.91 17.20 -22.16
N ASN A 135 -42.75 17.44 -23.18
CA ASN A 135 -43.32 18.75 -23.46
C ASN A 135 -44.51 19.07 -22.56
N ALA A 136 -44.62 20.33 -22.12
CA ALA A 136 -45.74 20.81 -21.29
C ALA A 136 -47.12 20.70 -21.96
N MET A 137 -47.15 20.58 -23.30
CA MET A 137 -48.37 20.34 -24.08
C MET A 137 -48.45 18.87 -24.52
N SER A 138 -48.22 17.94 -23.59
CA SER A 138 -48.26 16.51 -23.86
C SER A 138 -49.65 16.08 -24.34
N VAL A 139 -49.67 15.21 -25.36
CA VAL A 139 -50.92 14.64 -25.91
C VAL A 139 -51.26 13.29 -25.25
N GLY A 140 -50.37 12.80 -24.38
CA GLY A 140 -50.47 11.52 -23.68
C GLY A 140 -49.21 10.68 -23.89
N ASP A 141 -49.23 9.48 -23.33
CA ASP A 141 -48.10 8.56 -23.36
C ASP A 141 -48.00 7.84 -24.70
N ALA A 142 -46.78 7.49 -25.11
CA ALA A 142 -46.50 6.71 -26.31
C ALA A 142 -45.78 5.40 -25.96
N THR A 143 -46.23 4.29 -26.53
CA THR A 143 -45.51 3.02 -26.43
C THR A 143 -44.30 3.03 -27.37
N VAL A 144 -43.11 2.83 -26.81
CA VAL A 144 -41.83 2.83 -27.54
C VAL A 144 -41.08 1.51 -27.30
N GLN A 145 -40.41 1.02 -28.35
CA GLN A 145 -39.49 -0.11 -28.25
C GLN A 145 -38.08 0.37 -27.92
N PHE A 146 -37.51 -0.14 -26.83
CA PHE A 146 -36.18 0.16 -26.34
C PHE A 146 -35.26 -1.05 -26.49
N GLY A 147 -33.95 -0.80 -26.63
CA GLY A 147 -32.91 -1.82 -26.61
C GLY A 147 -32.30 -1.98 -25.21
N ARG A 148 -32.27 -3.20 -24.68
CA ARG A 148 -31.53 -3.54 -23.46
C ARG A 148 -30.29 -4.34 -23.79
N LEU A 149 -29.15 -3.99 -23.20
CA LEU A 149 -27.90 -4.75 -23.35
C LEU A 149 -28.09 -6.20 -22.90
N ARG A 150 -27.68 -7.15 -23.75
CA ARG A 150 -27.66 -8.59 -23.46
C ARG A 150 -26.39 -8.98 -22.71
N LEU A 151 -26.23 -8.41 -21.53
CA LEU A 151 -25.15 -8.78 -20.62
C LEU A 151 -25.34 -10.23 -20.17
N THR A 152 -24.25 -10.98 -20.10
CA THR A 152 -24.27 -12.40 -19.73
C THR A 152 -23.18 -12.67 -18.70
N LEU A 153 -23.55 -13.32 -17.59
CA LEU A 153 -22.58 -13.91 -16.68
C LEU A 153 -22.16 -15.28 -17.22
N MET A 154 -20.86 -15.53 -17.32
CA MET A 154 -20.31 -16.80 -17.78
C MET A 154 -18.97 -17.11 -17.12
N LEU A 155 -18.49 -18.34 -17.28
CA LEU A 155 -17.14 -18.71 -16.83
C LEU A 155 -16.11 -18.22 -17.85
N GLU A 156 -14.94 -17.80 -17.38
CA GLU A 156 -13.87 -17.29 -18.25
C GLU A 156 -13.42 -18.33 -19.28
N LYS A 157 -13.37 -19.62 -18.92
CA LYS A 157 -13.07 -20.70 -19.87
C LYS A 157 -14.05 -20.85 -21.03
N ASP A 158 -15.28 -20.34 -20.89
CA ASP A 158 -16.31 -20.41 -21.93
C ASP A 158 -16.27 -19.18 -22.86
N LEU A 159 -15.39 -18.21 -22.56
CA LEU A 159 -15.23 -16.99 -23.33
C LEU A 159 -14.57 -17.29 -24.69
N THR A 160 -15.13 -16.71 -25.76
CA THR A 160 -14.56 -16.78 -27.11
C THR A 160 -14.28 -15.37 -27.64
N ALA A 161 -13.57 -15.27 -28.77
CA ALA A 161 -13.29 -13.97 -29.44
C ALA A 161 -14.54 -13.22 -29.94
N GLU A 162 -15.72 -13.81 -29.79
CA GLU A 162 -17.02 -13.20 -30.09
C GLU A 162 -17.55 -12.35 -28.92
N TRP A 163 -16.88 -12.36 -27.77
CA TRP A 163 -17.28 -11.65 -26.56
C TRP A 163 -16.22 -10.65 -26.13
N THR A 164 -16.68 -9.55 -25.54
CA THR A 164 -15.87 -8.68 -24.69
C THR A 164 -16.35 -8.85 -23.26
N ALA A 165 -15.43 -8.89 -22.30
CA ALA A 165 -15.77 -9.20 -20.93
C ALA A 165 -14.85 -8.54 -19.92
N ILE A 166 -15.35 -8.41 -18.69
CA ILE A 166 -14.58 -8.01 -17.51
C ILE A 166 -14.83 -9.03 -16.40
N GLY A 167 -13.79 -9.33 -15.62
CA GLY A 167 -13.90 -10.29 -14.52
C GLY A 167 -14.76 -9.72 -13.38
N VAL A 168 -15.67 -10.52 -12.84
CA VAL A 168 -16.61 -10.15 -11.78
C VAL A 168 -16.16 -10.69 -10.43
N ALA A 169 -15.85 -11.98 -10.38
CA ALA A 169 -15.50 -12.68 -9.16
C ALA A 169 -14.66 -13.92 -9.50
N PHE A 170 -13.95 -14.44 -8.50
CA PHE A 170 -13.21 -15.68 -8.61
C PHE A 170 -13.82 -16.74 -7.70
N VAL A 171 -14.24 -17.87 -8.25
CA VAL A 171 -14.84 -18.99 -7.51
C VAL A 171 -13.74 -19.90 -7.02
N THR A 172 -13.63 -20.05 -5.70
CA THR A 172 -12.68 -21.00 -5.08
C THR A 172 -13.21 -22.42 -5.14
N GLU A 173 -14.43 -22.63 -4.65
CA GLU A 173 -15.10 -23.92 -4.60
C GLU A 173 -16.63 -23.76 -4.52
N LYS A 174 -17.36 -24.79 -4.95
CA LYS A 174 -18.77 -24.98 -4.61
C LYS A 174 -18.88 -26.11 -3.58
N ARG A 175 -19.46 -25.83 -2.42
CA ARG A 175 -19.62 -26.79 -1.32
C ARG A 175 -20.79 -27.73 -1.55
N ASN A 176 -20.81 -28.83 -0.79
CA ASN A 176 -21.88 -29.85 -0.84
C ASN A 176 -23.26 -29.32 -0.41
N ASP A 177 -23.32 -28.20 0.32
CA ASP A 177 -24.54 -27.49 0.70
C ASP A 177 -25.04 -26.52 -0.40
N ASN A 178 -24.48 -26.62 -1.61
CA ASN A 178 -24.65 -25.71 -2.75
C ASN A 178 -24.07 -24.31 -2.57
N HIS A 179 -23.43 -23.99 -1.44
CA HIS A 179 -22.86 -22.67 -1.25
C HIS A 179 -21.65 -22.45 -2.17
N VAL A 180 -21.66 -21.37 -2.96
CA VAL A 180 -20.51 -20.93 -3.76
C VAL A 180 -19.60 -20.08 -2.90
N ARG A 181 -18.33 -20.47 -2.78
CA ARG A 181 -17.32 -19.70 -2.05
C ARG A 181 -16.47 -18.91 -3.04
N LEU A 182 -16.44 -17.59 -2.85
CA LEU A 182 -15.62 -16.69 -3.63
C LEU A 182 -14.27 -16.43 -2.95
N ASP A 183 -13.28 -16.06 -3.75
CA ASP A 183 -12.02 -15.52 -3.27
C ASP A 183 -12.22 -14.05 -2.90
N ASN A 184 -12.20 -13.75 -1.59
CA ASN A 184 -12.38 -12.38 -1.09
C ASN A 184 -11.18 -11.47 -1.43
N SER A 185 -10.04 -12.03 -1.82
CA SER A 185 -8.86 -11.27 -2.22
C SER A 185 -8.93 -10.81 -3.69
N TYR A 186 -9.81 -11.41 -4.49
CA TYR A 186 -10.01 -11.00 -5.88
C TYR A 186 -10.56 -9.56 -5.95
N ILE A 187 -9.96 -8.76 -6.81
CA ILE A 187 -10.39 -7.39 -7.10
C ILE A 187 -10.68 -7.31 -8.60
N PRO A 188 -11.94 -7.10 -9.02
CA PRO A 188 -12.27 -6.93 -10.43
C PRO A 188 -11.61 -5.66 -11.01
N PRO A 189 -11.50 -5.50 -12.34
CA PRO A 189 -11.08 -4.24 -12.92
C PRO A 189 -12.00 -3.10 -12.45
N MET A 190 -11.42 -2.09 -11.80
CA MET A 190 -12.17 -0.99 -11.17
C MET A 190 -11.87 0.34 -11.86
N LEU A 191 -12.93 1.11 -12.11
CA LEU A 191 -12.86 2.50 -12.55
C LEU A 191 -12.87 3.49 -11.38
N ASN A 192 -13.41 3.07 -10.23
CA ASN A 192 -13.40 3.84 -8.99
C ASN A 192 -12.83 3.00 -7.84
N ALA A 193 -11.60 3.29 -7.45
CA ALA A 193 -10.90 2.67 -6.33
C ALA A 193 -11.66 2.80 -5.00
N ASN A 194 -12.38 3.91 -4.80
CA ASN A 194 -13.13 4.17 -3.57
C ASN A 194 -14.34 3.24 -3.40
N ASN A 195 -14.84 2.67 -4.50
CA ASN A 195 -15.97 1.74 -4.48
C ASN A 195 -15.52 0.28 -4.36
N SER A 196 -14.21 0.00 -4.38
CA SER A 196 -13.67 -1.32 -4.02
C SER A 196 -13.30 -1.34 -2.53
N PRO A 197 -13.95 -2.18 -1.71
CA PRO A 197 -13.62 -2.29 -0.30
C PRO A 197 -12.14 -2.61 -0.04
N GLN A 198 -11.55 -3.49 -0.85
CA GLN A 198 -10.16 -3.92 -0.72
C GLN A 198 -9.19 -2.76 -1.01
N ILE A 199 -9.35 -2.07 -2.15
CA ILE A 199 -8.47 -0.94 -2.49
C ILE A 199 -8.67 0.20 -1.50
N TYR A 200 -9.92 0.52 -1.13
CA TYR A 200 -10.20 1.56 -0.15
C TYR A 200 -9.58 1.26 1.22
N SER A 201 -9.57 0.00 1.65
CA SER A 201 -8.84 -0.43 2.85
C SER A 201 -7.34 -0.18 2.72
N MET A 202 -6.73 -0.49 1.57
CA MET A 202 -5.31 -0.23 1.33
C MET A 202 -4.98 1.28 1.39
N ILE A 203 -5.85 2.14 0.84
CA ILE A 203 -5.70 3.61 0.94
C ILE A 203 -5.73 4.06 2.40
N ASN A 204 -6.70 3.56 3.18
CA ASN A 204 -6.83 3.90 4.60
C ASN A 204 -5.64 3.42 5.43
N ASP A 205 -5.17 2.21 5.18
CA ASP A 205 -4.01 1.63 5.87
C ASP A 205 -2.74 2.45 5.59
N LEU A 206 -2.50 2.81 4.32
CA LEU A 206 -1.35 3.63 3.95
C LEU A 206 -1.45 5.02 4.59
N HIS A 207 -2.62 5.65 4.53
CA HIS A 207 -2.86 6.93 5.19
C HIS A 207 -2.58 6.87 6.69
N GLY A 208 -3.10 5.85 7.38
CA GLY A 208 -2.88 5.65 8.81
C GLY A 208 -1.39 5.48 9.15
N LEU A 209 -0.69 4.69 8.35
CA LEU A 209 0.76 4.48 8.50
C LEU A 209 1.54 5.80 8.29
N LEU A 210 1.18 6.59 7.29
CA LEU A 210 1.79 7.90 7.02
C LEU A 210 1.56 8.89 8.18
N VAL A 211 0.34 8.94 8.74
CA VAL A 211 0.03 9.78 9.92
C VAL A 211 0.90 9.39 11.10
N GLN A 212 0.95 8.10 11.42
CA GLN A 212 1.76 7.57 12.52
C GLN A 212 3.24 7.94 12.34
N ARG A 213 3.76 7.77 11.11
CA ARG A 213 5.15 8.08 10.76
C ARG A 213 5.49 9.55 10.88
N SER A 214 4.64 10.40 10.35
CA SER A 214 4.79 11.86 10.43
C SER A 214 4.86 12.33 11.88
N GLN A 215 3.95 11.84 12.73
CA GLN A 215 3.89 12.19 14.15
C GLN A 215 5.12 11.70 14.91
N GLN A 216 5.57 10.47 14.65
CA GLN A 216 6.71 9.86 15.33
C GLN A 216 8.02 10.57 14.98
N ILE A 217 8.35 10.69 13.68
CA ILE A 217 9.60 11.33 13.23
C ILE A 217 9.58 12.81 13.62
N GLY A 218 8.47 13.52 13.40
CA GLY A 218 8.32 14.90 13.82
C GLY A 218 8.35 15.09 15.34
N GLY A 219 7.96 14.09 16.13
CA GLY A 219 8.12 14.08 17.59
C GLY A 219 9.58 14.05 18.02
N ARG A 220 10.39 13.16 17.42
CA ARG A 220 11.83 13.04 17.70
C ARG A 220 12.60 14.30 17.32
N LEU A 221 12.37 14.82 16.11
CA LEU A 221 13.05 16.03 15.61
C LEU A 221 12.68 17.33 16.36
N ARG A 222 11.63 17.32 17.20
CA ARG A 222 11.29 18.46 18.07
C ARG A 222 12.09 18.48 19.38
N GLN A 223 12.71 17.36 19.77
CA GLN A 223 13.54 17.33 20.97
C GLN A 223 14.83 18.11 20.71
N PRO A 224 15.27 18.97 21.64
CA PRO A 224 16.50 19.73 21.46
C PRO A 224 17.72 18.79 21.48
N GLY A 225 18.24 18.48 20.29
CA GLY A 225 19.47 17.70 20.05
C GLY A 225 20.52 18.53 19.30
N ARG A 226 21.78 18.03 19.26
CA ARG A 226 22.83 18.63 18.41
C ARG A 226 22.55 18.21 16.97
N PHE A 227 22.16 19.17 16.13
CA PHE A 227 21.93 19.00 14.69
C PHE A 227 23.08 18.24 14.01
N ASN A 228 22.85 16.95 13.75
CA ASN A 228 23.84 16.03 13.21
C ASN A 228 23.39 15.47 11.85
N THR A 229 24.28 14.74 11.18
CA THR A 229 23.98 14.17 9.85
C THR A 229 22.84 13.15 9.88
N SER A 230 22.57 12.50 11.02
CA SER A 230 21.45 11.56 11.18
C SER A 230 20.10 12.29 11.20
N GLU A 231 20.03 13.45 11.87
CA GLU A 231 18.83 14.30 11.89
C GLU A 231 18.48 14.82 10.49
N LEU A 232 19.48 15.11 9.64
CA LEU A 232 19.25 15.47 8.23
C LEU A 232 18.59 14.32 7.44
N ILE A 233 19.04 13.07 7.66
CA ILE A 233 18.44 11.90 7.02
C ILE A 233 16.98 11.71 7.48
N GLU A 234 16.71 11.86 8.77
CA GLU A 234 15.34 11.82 9.30
C GLU A 234 14.46 12.94 8.76
N PHE A 235 15.00 14.15 8.61
CA PHE A 235 14.28 15.29 8.07
C PHE A 235 13.86 15.06 6.61
N THR A 236 14.76 14.49 5.79
CA THR A 236 14.44 14.14 4.39
C THR A 236 13.34 13.09 4.31
N LEU A 237 13.36 12.07 5.18
CA LEU A 237 12.27 11.10 5.26
C LEU A 237 10.96 11.72 5.71
N LEU A 238 11.00 12.58 6.73
CA LEU A 238 9.80 13.27 7.20
C LEU A 238 9.19 14.14 6.09
N SER A 239 10.02 14.80 5.28
CA SER A 239 9.57 15.57 4.11
C SER A 239 8.88 14.67 3.09
N LEU A 240 9.46 13.50 2.77
CA LEU A 240 8.85 12.50 1.91
C LEU A 240 7.50 12.01 2.45
N VAL A 241 7.45 11.62 3.73
CA VAL A 241 6.24 11.14 4.40
C VAL A 241 5.15 12.21 4.39
N ASN A 242 5.47 13.46 4.71
CA ASN A 242 4.50 14.55 4.73
C ASN A 242 3.94 14.88 3.35
N ARG A 243 4.77 14.79 2.29
CA ARG A 243 4.31 14.95 0.90
C ARG A 243 3.24 13.90 0.57
N HIS A 244 3.52 12.63 0.80
CA HIS A 244 2.56 11.57 0.50
C HIS A 244 1.37 11.54 1.45
N LEU A 245 1.52 12.03 2.69
CA LEU A 245 0.38 12.22 3.59
C LEU A 245 -0.64 13.20 2.99
N GLY A 246 -0.17 14.34 2.47
CA GLY A 246 -1.04 15.30 1.79
C GLY A 246 -1.67 14.73 0.52
N GLU A 247 -0.88 14.01 -0.28
CA GLU A 247 -1.34 13.39 -1.52
C GLU A 247 -2.42 12.32 -1.28
N VAL A 248 -2.16 11.35 -0.39
CA VAL A 248 -3.12 10.28 -0.06
C VAL A 248 -4.38 10.86 0.60
N SER A 249 -4.23 11.88 1.45
CA SER A 249 -5.37 12.59 2.07
C SER A 249 -6.28 13.21 1.01
N HIS A 250 -5.71 13.83 -0.05
CA HIS A 250 -6.49 14.35 -1.16
C HIS A 250 -7.11 13.24 -2.02
N LEU A 251 -6.34 12.24 -2.43
CA LEU A 251 -6.85 11.17 -3.32
C LEU A 251 -8.06 10.46 -2.70
N LYS A 252 -8.04 10.22 -1.38
CA LYS A 252 -9.16 9.62 -0.65
C LYS A 252 -10.46 10.44 -0.70
N THR A 253 -10.40 11.76 -0.91
CA THR A 253 -11.59 12.61 -0.99
C THR A 253 -12.16 12.76 -2.40
N LEU A 254 -11.47 12.26 -3.42
CA LEU A 254 -11.96 12.31 -4.79
C LEU A 254 -13.22 11.46 -4.95
N PRO A 255 -14.30 11.98 -5.58
CA PRO A 255 -15.51 11.20 -5.81
C PRO A 255 -15.29 10.05 -6.81
N LEU A 256 -14.35 10.23 -7.74
CA LEU A 256 -13.95 9.25 -8.73
C LEU A 256 -12.42 9.17 -8.76
N LEU A 257 -11.88 8.07 -8.26
CA LEU A 257 -10.44 7.82 -8.22
C LEU A 257 -10.11 6.57 -9.03
N HIS A 258 -9.43 6.73 -10.15
CA HIS A 258 -8.98 5.58 -10.93
C HIS A 258 -7.81 4.86 -10.22
N PRO A 259 -7.74 3.51 -10.17
CA PRO A 259 -6.65 2.80 -9.49
C PRO A 259 -5.27 3.08 -10.09
N GLU A 260 -5.16 3.30 -11.40
CA GLU A 260 -3.87 3.69 -12.01
C GLU A 260 -3.31 5.00 -11.44
N THR A 261 -4.17 5.94 -11.02
CA THR A 261 -3.73 7.19 -10.37
C THR A 261 -3.04 6.89 -9.03
N LEU A 262 -3.57 5.94 -8.25
CA LEU A 262 -2.92 5.47 -7.02
C LEU A 262 -1.58 4.81 -7.35
N TRP A 263 -1.56 3.94 -8.36
CA TRP A 263 -0.34 3.26 -8.79
C TRP A 263 0.77 4.24 -9.15
N ARG A 264 0.45 5.24 -9.97
CA ARG A 264 1.36 6.29 -10.41
C ARG A 264 1.94 7.10 -9.25
N SER A 265 1.18 7.26 -8.16
CA SER A 265 1.62 7.94 -6.94
C SER A 265 2.48 7.03 -6.05
N TRP A 266 2.03 5.79 -5.85
CA TRP A 266 2.57 4.86 -4.86
C TRP A 266 3.84 4.14 -5.32
N LEU A 267 3.98 3.85 -6.61
CA LEU A 267 5.18 3.18 -7.12
C LEU A 267 6.43 4.07 -6.96
N PRO A 268 6.45 5.34 -7.38
CA PRO A 268 7.56 6.24 -7.09
C PRO A 268 7.85 6.35 -5.59
N PHE A 269 6.80 6.46 -4.76
CA PHE A 269 6.95 6.51 -3.31
C PHE A 269 7.68 5.28 -2.75
N ALA A 270 7.26 4.07 -3.15
CA ALA A 270 7.90 2.83 -2.73
C ALA A 270 9.37 2.77 -3.15
N THR A 271 9.68 3.20 -4.38
CA THR A 271 11.07 3.22 -4.86
C THR A 271 11.93 4.28 -4.18
N GLU A 272 11.36 5.43 -3.81
CA GLU A 272 12.06 6.48 -3.09
C GLU A 272 12.33 6.03 -1.64
N LEU A 273 11.38 5.35 -0.99
CA LEU A 273 11.57 4.74 0.34
C LEU A 273 12.73 3.73 0.38
N ALA A 274 13.03 3.06 -0.74
CA ALA A 274 14.18 2.16 -0.84
C ALA A 274 15.52 2.88 -0.62
N THR A 275 15.58 4.21 -0.74
CA THR A 275 16.79 4.97 -0.38
C THR A 275 17.07 4.98 1.12
N TRP A 276 16.10 4.65 1.97
CA TRP A 276 16.28 4.50 3.42
C TRP A 276 16.46 3.05 3.87
N THR A 277 16.38 2.06 2.98
CA THR A 277 16.68 0.67 3.31
C THR A 277 18.19 0.41 3.30
N SER A 278 18.64 -0.72 3.83
CA SER A 278 20.05 -1.10 3.86
C SER A 278 20.66 -1.24 2.47
N GLN A 279 19.86 -1.67 1.48
CA GLN A 279 20.30 -1.82 0.10
C GLN A 279 20.48 -0.46 -0.61
N ARG A 280 19.83 0.61 -0.14
CA ARG A 280 19.89 1.98 -0.72
C ARG A 280 19.54 2.06 -2.21
N THR A 281 18.85 1.05 -2.73
CA THR A 281 18.45 0.93 -4.13
C THR A 281 17.12 0.23 -4.21
N ALA A 282 16.32 0.59 -5.22
CA ALA A 282 15.11 -0.16 -5.53
C ALA A 282 15.46 -1.57 -6.04
N GLU A 283 14.49 -2.48 -5.93
CA GLU A 283 14.59 -3.81 -6.53
C GLU A 283 14.81 -3.71 -8.04
N SER A 284 15.58 -4.65 -8.60
CA SER A 284 15.90 -4.67 -10.04
C SER A 284 14.67 -4.85 -10.93
N VAL A 285 13.61 -5.46 -10.40
CA VAL A 285 12.35 -5.66 -11.11
C VAL A 285 11.23 -5.03 -10.29
N LEU A 286 10.70 -3.92 -10.78
CA LEU A 286 9.56 -3.26 -10.17
C LEU A 286 8.25 -3.98 -10.53
N PRO A 287 7.25 -3.98 -9.64
CA PRO A 287 5.94 -4.51 -9.99
C PRO A 287 5.33 -3.66 -11.13
N ILE A 288 4.50 -4.29 -11.95
CA ILE A 288 3.84 -3.66 -13.11
C ILE A 288 2.34 -3.57 -12.82
N TYR A 289 1.72 -2.46 -13.22
CA TYR A 289 0.28 -2.28 -13.11
C TYR A 289 -0.43 -3.25 -14.05
N ASP A 290 -1.33 -4.05 -13.50
CA ASP A 290 -2.23 -4.90 -14.26
C ASP A 290 -3.66 -4.55 -13.87
N HIS A 291 -4.41 -3.99 -14.82
CA HIS A 291 -5.78 -3.52 -14.56
C HIS A 291 -6.78 -4.68 -14.38
N ASP A 292 -6.48 -5.84 -14.96
CA ASP A 292 -7.33 -7.03 -14.86
C ASP A 292 -6.89 -7.97 -13.71
N ASP A 293 -5.77 -7.65 -13.04
CA ASP A 293 -5.26 -8.31 -11.83
C ASP A 293 -4.80 -7.28 -10.77
N LEU A 294 -5.74 -6.44 -10.33
CA LEU A 294 -5.49 -5.39 -9.35
C LEU A 294 -5.04 -5.95 -8.00
N ALA A 295 -5.55 -7.11 -7.59
CA ALA A 295 -5.21 -7.74 -6.32
C ALA A 295 -3.71 -8.03 -6.19
N ASN A 296 -3.15 -8.71 -7.19
CA ASN A 296 -1.75 -9.14 -7.21
C ASN A 296 -0.77 -7.97 -7.38
N CYS A 297 -1.07 -7.02 -8.26
CA CYS A 297 -0.16 -5.89 -8.46
C CYS A 297 -0.16 -4.95 -7.23
N PHE A 298 -1.32 -4.61 -6.66
CA PHE A 298 -1.39 -3.78 -5.47
C PHE A 298 -0.85 -4.46 -4.21
N SER A 299 -1.04 -5.78 -4.05
CA SER A 299 -0.49 -6.48 -2.88
C SER A 299 1.04 -6.40 -2.82
N LYS A 300 1.72 -6.55 -3.97
CA LYS A 300 3.17 -6.40 -4.10
C LYS A 300 3.62 -4.99 -3.75
N LEU A 301 2.95 -3.98 -4.31
CA LEU A 301 3.27 -2.58 -4.05
C LEU A 301 3.03 -2.19 -2.59
N MET A 302 1.93 -2.63 -2.00
CA MET A 302 1.62 -2.39 -0.58
C MET A 302 2.62 -3.06 0.34
N LEU A 303 3.14 -4.24 0.00
CA LEU A 303 4.21 -4.89 0.76
C LEU A 303 5.47 -4.02 0.76
N MET A 304 5.91 -3.53 -0.40
CA MET A 304 7.06 -2.63 -0.52
C MET A 304 6.89 -1.37 0.33
N LEU A 305 5.72 -0.73 0.26
CA LEU A 305 5.41 0.47 1.05
C LEU A 305 5.44 0.19 2.56
N ARG A 306 4.82 -0.91 3.01
CA ARG A 306 4.80 -1.27 4.43
C ARG A 306 6.20 -1.58 4.94
N GLN A 307 7.01 -2.31 4.18
CA GLN A 307 8.40 -2.62 4.53
C GLN A 307 9.24 -1.34 4.58
N GLY A 308 9.18 -0.51 3.53
CA GLY A 308 9.90 0.76 3.47
C GLY A 308 9.53 1.69 4.63
N LEU A 309 8.26 1.77 5.00
CA LEU A 309 7.83 2.55 6.15
C LEU A 309 8.16 1.87 7.48
N SER A 310 8.26 0.54 7.56
CA SER A 310 8.57 -0.16 8.82
C SER A 310 10.05 -0.13 9.18
N LEU A 311 10.93 -0.28 8.19
CA LEU A 311 12.38 -0.41 8.39
C LEU A 311 13.05 0.87 8.92
N VAL A 312 12.45 2.05 8.74
CA VAL A 312 13.04 3.31 9.25
C VAL A 312 12.81 3.55 10.76
N MET A 313 12.39 2.51 11.49
CA MET A 313 12.10 2.58 12.92
C MET A 313 13.11 1.91 13.83
N GLU A 314 14.09 1.19 13.29
CA GLU A 314 15.08 0.60 14.17
C GLU A 314 16.07 1.68 14.60
N ASP A 315 15.83 2.25 15.79
CA ASP A 315 16.84 2.98 16.55
C ASP A 315 17.95 1.99 16.89
N HIS A 316 18.83 1.73 15.91
CA HIS A 316 19.94 0.79 16.06
C HIS A 316 20.91 1.24 17.15
N ALA A 317 20.87 2.52 17.54
CA ALA A 317 21.58 3.05 18.68
C ALA A 317 20.80 4.17 19.40
N ILE A 318 20.85 4.16 20.72
CA ILE A 318 20.25 5.16 21.61
C ILE A 318 21.37 5.80 22.43
N GLN A 319 21.51 7.12 22.39
CA GLN A 319 22.46 7.83 23.25
C GLN A 319 21.90 7.91 24.68
N LEU A 320 22.69 7.46 25.65
CA LEU A 320 22.38 7.54 27.06
C LEU A 320 23.08 8.77 27.66
N PRO A 321 22.32 9.77 28.16
CA PRO A 321 22.92 10.98 28.69
C PRO A 321 23.74 10.67 29.95
N LEU A 322 24.99 11.11 29.94
CA LEU A 322 25.90 11.04 31.09
C LEU A 322 25.67 12.24 31.99
N ASN A 323 25.04 12.02 33.14
CA ASN A 323 24.80 13.08 34.13
C ASN A 323 25.89 13.05 35.19
N GLU A 324 26.72 14.09 35.26
CA GLU A 324 27.74 14.22 36.29
C GLU A 324 27.08 14.42 37.66
N ARG A 325 27.42 13.56 38.62
CA ARG A 325 26.89 13.63 40.01
C ARG A 325 27.91 14.16 41.00
N SER A 326 29.17 13.81 40.80
CA SER A 326 30.32 14.27 41.57
C SER A 326 31.56 14.20 40.69
N HIS A 327 32.66 14.81 41.13
CA HIS A 327 33.90 14.85 40.35
C HIS A 327 34.32 13.45 39.87
N GLY A 328 34.39 13.27 38.55
CA GLY A 328 34.77 12.00 37.92
C GLY A 328 33.68 10.90 37.92
N LEU A 329 32.48 11.15 38.46
CA LEU A 329 31.37 10.20 38.52
C LEU A 329 30.18 10.67 37.66
N ASN A 330 29.89 9.90 36.61
CA ASN A 330 28.74 10.08 35.73
C ASN A 330 27.72 8.95 35.94
N ILE A 331 26.44 9.29 35.84
CA ILE A 331 25.35 8.30 35.84
C ILE A 331 24.60 8.36 34.51
N ALA A 332 24.48 7.20 33.87
CA ALA A 332 23.64 6.99 32.71
C ALA A 332 22.48 6.05 33.06
N THR A 333 21.26 6.59 33.06
CA THR A 333 20.04 5.80 33.32
C THR A 333 19.54 5.21 32.02
N VAL A 334 19.20 3.92 32.04
CA VAL A 334 18.63 3.23 30.89
C VAL A 334 17.10 3.42 30.91
N PRO A 335 16.46 3.79 29.80
CA PRO A 335 15.01 4.00 29.75
C PRO A 335 14.18 2.78 30.17
N GLU A 336 14.60 1.59 29.73
CA GLU A 336 13.96 0.32 30.06
C GLU A 336 15.01 -0.70 30.51
N THR A 337 14.71 -1.49 31.55
CA THR A 337 15.64 -2.49 32.09
C THR A 337 15.91 -3.64 31.11
N SER A 338 14.95 -3.97 30.24
CA SER A 338 15.09 -4.92 29.13
C SER A 338 16.28 -4.59 28.21
N MET A 339 16.61 -3.30 28.05
CA MET A 339 17.71 -2.87 27.18
C MET A 339 19.07 -3.39 27.65
N VAL A 340 19.27 -3.63 28.95
CA VAL A 340 20.52 -4.21 29.48
C VAL A 340 20.77 -5.61 28.88
N ARG A 341 19.70 -6.34 28.54
CA ARG A 341 19.76 -7.65 27.90
C ARG A 341 19.88 -7.52 26.38
N GLU A 342 19.02 -6.70 25.78
CA GLU A 342 18.83 -6.60 24.32
C GLU A 342 19.91 -5.78 23.58
N PHE A 343 20.59 -4.86 24.27
CA PHE A 343 21.53 -3.91 23.64
C PHE A 343 22.97 -4.17 24.08
N GLY A 344 23.93 -4.00 23.17
CA GLY A 344 25.33 -3.74 23.50
C GLY A 344 25.51 -2.30 23.97
N PHE A 345 26.57 -2.01 24.72
CA PHE A 345 26.82 -0.66 25.23
C PHE A 345 28.24 -0.23 24.83
N VAL A 346 28.36 0.96 24.28
CA VAL A 346 29.61 1.52 23.77
C VAL A 346 29.84 2.89 24.37
N LEU A 347 31.07 3.12 24.83
CA LEU A 347 31.55 4.43 25.27
C LEU A 347 32.45 5.01 24.18
N ALA A 348 32.08 6.17 23.64
CA ALA A 348 32.92 6.96 22.75
C ALA A 348 33.65 8.01 23.58
N VAL A 349 34.98 8.04 23.50
CA VAL A 349 35.82 8.87 24.36
C VAL A 349 36.81 9.68 23.53
N LYS A 350 36.93 10.96 23.85
CA LYS A 350 37.96 11.85 23.33
C LYS A 350 38.65 12.56 24.48
N ALA A 351 39.96 12.71 24.41
CA ALA A 351 40.75 13.52 25.33
C ALA A 351 41.98 14.07 24.60
N ASN A 352 42.62 15.09 25.19
CA ASN A 352 43.83 15.72 24.67
C ASN A 352 45.08 14.88 24.96
N VAL A 353 45.04 13.60 24.59
CA VAL A 353 46.14 12.63 24.70
C VAL A 353 46.21 11.80 23.41
N PRO A 354 47.37 11.20 23.07
CA PRO A 354 47.46 10.30 21.92
C PRO A 354 46.46 9.14 22.01
N GLY A 355 45.85 8.76 20.89
CA GLY A 355 44.82 7.71 20.86
C GLY A 355 45.29 6.36 21.40
N GLU A 356 46.56 5.99 21.16
CA GLU A 356 47.17 4.77 21.70
C GLU A 356 47.23 4.81 23.24
N HIS A 357 47.55 5.97 23.82
CA HIS A 357 47.55 6.16 25.27
C HIS A 357 46.13 6.05 25.85
N LEU A 358 45.13 6.59 25.15
CA LEU A 358 43.73 6.47 25.54
C LEU A 358 43.28 5.00 25.51
N GLN A 359 43.61 4.24 24.45
CA GLN A 359 43.23 2.83 24.33
C GLN A 359 43.83 1.94 25.43
N THR A 360 45.04 2.21 25.90
CA THR A 360 45.68 1.37 26.94
C THR A 360 45.35 1.79 28.36
N HIS A 361 45.28 3.10 28.67
CA HIS A 361 45.14 3.59 30.04
C HIS A 361 43.69 3.82 30.44
N PHE A 362 42.83 4.22 29.50
CA PHE A 362 41.44 4.53 29.81
C PHE A 362 40.66 3.33 30.35
N PRO A 363 40.72 2.11 29.76
CA PRO A 363 40.01 0.95 30.28
C PRO A 363 40.37 0.57 31.71
N ALA A 364 41.62 0.81 32.12
CA ALA A 364 42.09 0.49 33.48
C ALA A 364 41.65 1.54 34.52
N GLN A 365 41.46 2.79 34.10
CA GLN A 365 41.14 3.91 34.98
C GLN A 365 39.65 4.25 35.03
N MET A 366 38.88 3.83 34.02
CA MET A 366 37.43 3.93 33.99
C MET A 366 36.80 2.70 34.65
N LYS A 367 36.01 2.93 35.70
CA LYS A 367 35.22 1.91 36.38
C LYS A 367 33.76 2.07 36.03
N VAL A 368 33.18 1.06 35.39
CA VAL A 368 31.74 1.01 35.10
C VAL A 368 31.10 -0.05 35.98
N ALA A 369 30.01 0.29 36.66
CA ALA A 369 29.29 -0.63 37.55
C ALA A 369 27.86 -0.17 37.82
N PRO A 370 27.01 -0.99 38.46
CA PRO A 370 25.74 -0.53 39.03
C PRO A 370 25.97 0.60 40.04
N VAL A 371 25.03 1.55 40.11
CA VAL A 371 25.09 2.70 41.03
C VAL A 371 25.25 2.25 42.49
N SER A 372 24.66 1.11 42.86
CA SER A 372 24.74 0.53 44.22
C SER A 372 26.13 0.03 44.60
N LYS A 373 26.98 -0.35 43.63
CA LYS A 373 28.28 -1.02 43.87
C LYS A 373 29.49 -0.13 43.60
N ILE A 374 29.34 0.96 42.85
CA ILE A 374 30.47 1.78 42.39
C ILE A 374 31.34 2.30 43.55
N ARG A 375 30.73 2.67 44.68
CA ARG A 375 31.45 3.17 45.85
C ARG A 375 32.40 2.12 46.44
N ASP A 376 31.90 0.90 46.61
CA ASP A 376 32.67 -0.21 47.17
C ASP A 376 33.81 -0.60 46.23
N LEU A 377 33.55 -0.63 44.92
CA LEU A 377 34.58 -0.93 43.91
C LEU A 377 35.70 0.10 43.87
N VAL A 378 35.38 1.39 44.08
CA VAL A 378 36.39 2.45 44.15
C VAL A 378 37.21 2.31 45.45
N GLN A 379 36.56 2.13 46.60
CA GLN A 379 37.24 2.04 47.90
C GLN A 379 38.11 0.78 48.04
N LEU A 380 37.62 -0.36 47.56
CA LEU A 380 38.31 -1.65 47.65
C LEU A 380 39.25 -1.93 46.47
N GLN A 381 39.41 -0.95 45.56
CA GLN A 381 40.21 -1.08 44.34
C GLN A 381 39.85 -2.29 43.47
N LEU A 382 38.59 -2.72 43.51
CA LEU A 382 38.10 -3.86 42.72
C LEU A 382 37.84 -3.45 41.26
N PRO A 383 37.94 -4.39 40.31
CA PRO A 383 37.62 -4.15 38.90
C PRO A 383 36.11 -3.94 38.69
N GLY A 384 35.75 -3.09 37.72
CA GLY A 384 34.38 -2.91 37.25
C GLY A 384 34.05 -3.83 36.06
N ILE A 385 32.97 -3.50 35.36
CA ILE A 385 32.64 -4.08 34.05
C ILE A 385 33.77 -3.74 33.08
N MET A 386 34.27 -4.74 32.35
CA MET A 386 35.40 -4.56 31.45
C MET A 386 35.03 -3.75 30.20
N LEU A 387 35.97 -2.89 29.81
CA LEU A 387 35.91 -2.07 28.60
C LEU A 387 36.88 -2.63 27.57
N ARG A 388 36.36 -3.06 26.42
CA ARG A 388 37.14 -3.59 25.31
C ARG A 388 37.31 -2.52 24.24
N ALA A 389 38.55 -2.15 23.94
CA ALA A 389 38.83 -1.19 22.87
C ALA A 389 38.42 -1.77 21.51
N MET A 390 37.70 -0.97 20.72
CA MET A 390 37.26 -1.33 19.37
C MET A 390 38.18 -0.69 18.33
N PRO A 391 38.62 -1.43 17.29
CA PRO A 391 39.49 -0.88 16.25
C PRO A 391 38.76 0.08 15.31
N VAL A 392 37.43 -0.05 15.18
CA VAL A 392 36.57 0.75 14.31
C VAL A 392 35.30 1.11 15.07
N ALA A 393 34.76 2.30 14.82
CA ALA A 393 33.47 2.72 15.37
C ALA A 393 32.33 1.81 14.87
N PRO A 394 31.36 1.45 15.71
CA PRO A 394 30.15 0.76 15.28
C PRO A 394 29.42 1.58 14.19
N PRO A 395 28.93 0.95 13.11
CA PRO A 395 28.24 1.65 12.02
C PRO A 395 26.89 2.27 12.46
N GLN A 396 26.35 1.85 13.60
CA GLN A 396 25.08 2.32 14.15
C GLN A 396 25.19 3.67 14.88
N ILE A 397 26.40 4.12 15.26
CA ILE A 397 26.61 5.38 15.97
C ILE A 397 27.41 6.39 15.12
N PRO A 398 27.21 7.71 15.31
CA PRO A 398 27.95 8.73 14.57
C PRO A 398 29.47 8.60 14.76
N TRP A 399 30.21 8.66 13.65
CA TRP A 399 31.67 8.70 13.71
C TRP A 399 32.17 10.11 14.02
N HIS A 400 33.03 10.25 15.01
CA HIS A 400 33.68 11.50 15.38
C HIS A 400 35.19 11.38 15.25
N ALA A 401 35.82 12.28 14.50
CA ALA A 401 37.27 12.30 14.35
C ALA A 401 37.97 12.52 15.71
N GLY A 402 38.93 11.66 16.02
CA GLY A 402 39.71 11.71 17.27
C GLY A 402 39.06 11.04 18.47
N TYR A 403 37.91 10.37 18.30
CA TYR A 403 37.30 9.52 19.33
C TYR A 403 37.86 8.08 19.27
N SER A 404 38.01 7.47 20.44
CA SER A 404 38.22 6.02 20.61
C SER A 404 36.96 5.38 21.19
N TYR A 405 36.66 4.16 20.75
CA TYR A 405 35.42 3.48 21.08
C TYR A 405 35.70 2.25 21.94
N PHE A 406 34.93 2.09 23.01
CA PHE A 406 35.08 1.00 23.98
C PHE A 406 33.75 0.29 24.19
N GLU A 407 33.70 -1.01 23.92
CA GLU A 407 32.53 -1.86 24.17
C GLU A 407 32.55 -2.39 25.60
N LEU A 408 31.40 -2.40 26.27
CA LEU A 408 31.26 -3.01 27.58
C LEU A 408 31.04 -4.52 27.44
N GLU A 409 31.87 -5.32 28.10
CA GLU A 409 31.80 -6.77 28.01
C GLU A 409 30.65 -7.35 28.86
N LYS A 410 29.72 -8.04 28.19
CA LYS A 410 28.63 -8.78 28.82
C LYS A 410 29.17 -10.07 29.44
N GLY A 411 28.73 -10.41 30.67
CA GLY A 411 29.02 -11.72 31.30
C GLY A 411 29.72 -11.66 32.66
N SER A 412 30.04 -10.49 33.19
CA SER A 412 30.51 -10.36 34.58
C SER A 412 29.37 -10.50 35.60
N GLU A 413 29.69 -10.87 36.84
CA GLU A 413 28.71 -10.91 37.94
C GLU A 413 28.06 -9.54 38.18
N LEU A 414 28.83 -8.46 38.00
CA LEU A 414 28.34 -7.08 38.01
C LEU A 414 27.31 -6.80 36.90
N TRP A 415 27.40 -7.47 35.75
CA TRP A 415 26.42 -7.35 34.66
C TRP A 415 25.06 -7.93 35.06
N HIS A 416 25.03 -9.02 35.83
CA HIS A 416 23.77 -9.58 36.34
C HIS A 416 23.09 -8.65 37.35
N GLU A 417 23.84 -7.86 38.10
CA GLU A 417 23.28 -6.85 38.99
C GLU A 417 22.76 -5.62 38.22
N MET A 418 23.37 -5.25 37.08
CA MET A 418 22.88 -4.17 36.21
C MET A 418 21.46 -4.39 35.72
N ASP A 419 21.09 -5.65 35.45
CA ASP A 419 19.77 -6.08 35.02
C ASP A 419 18.65 -5.70 36.03
N LYS A 420 19.02 -5.51 37.31
CA LYS A 420 18.11 -5.08 38.38
C LYS A 420 18.20 -3.58 38.67
N SER A 421 19.34 -2.95 38.40
CA SER A 421 19.63 -1.55 38.79
C SER A 421 19.17 -0.52 37.76
N GLY A 422 19.13 -0.86 36.46
CA GLY A 422 18.67 0.04 35.39
C GLY A 422 19.49 1.32 35.16
N ALA A 423 20.64 1.50 35.82
CA ALA A 423 21.49 2.67 35.68
C ALA A 423 22.97 2.32 35.83
N PHE A 424 23.81 2.86 34.93
CA PHE A 424 25.25 2.72 34.94
C PHE A 424 25.88 3.87 35.72
N ALA A 425 26.80 3.56 36.62
CA ALA A 425 27.73 4.51 37.21
C ALA A 425 29.11 4.35 36.56
N LEU A 426 29.65 5.46 36.06
CA LEU A 426 30.95 5.54 35.41
C LEU A 426 31.84 6.44 36.26
N HIS A 427 32.84 5.84 36.91
CA HIS A 427 33.81 6.55 37.74
C HIS A 427 35.20 6.52 37.08
N LEU A 428 35.73 7.69 36.76
CA LEU A 428 37.07 7.86 36.22
C LEU A 428 38.06 8.22 37.33
N ALA A 429 39.06 7.37 37.54
CA ALA A 429 40.09 7.58 38.57
C ALA A 429 41.31 8.39 38.11
N GLY A 430 41.45 8.66 36.81
CA GLY A 430 42.59 9.37 36.22
C GLY A 430 42.23 10.73 35.64
N GLU A 431 43.24 11.58 35.43
CA GLU A 431 43.08 12.87 34.76
C GLU A 431 43.31 12.74 33.25
N PHE A 432 42.24 12.95 32.48
CA PHE A 432 42.30 13.04 31.02
C PHE A 432 41.93 14.48 30.61
N PRO A 433 42.90 15.31 30.20
CA PRO A 433 42.63 16.71 29.88
C PRO A 433 41.70 16.84 28.68
N GLY A 434 40.67 17.69 28.78
CA GLY A 434 39.69 17.88 27.71
C GLY A 434 38.84 16.64 27.41
N LEU A 435 38.55 15.83 28.44
CA LEU A 435 37.73 14.64 28.31
C LEU A 435 36.32 14.98 27.84
N ASP A 436 35.90 14.31 26.76
CA ASP A 436 34.55 14.30 26.22
C ASP A 436 34.12 12.84 26.07
N MET A 437 32.92 12.52 26.55
CA MET A 437 32.41 11.14 26.57
C MET A 437 30.97 11.10 26.11
N GLU A 438 30.68 10.10 25.28
CA GLU A 438 29.32 9.74 24.91
C GLU A 438 29.08 8.28 25.24
N PHE A 439 27.89 7.96 25.74
CA PHE A 439 27.50 6.60 26.07
C PHE A 439 26.32 6.20 25.19
N TRP A 440 26.42 5.05 24.53
CA TRP A 440 25.48 4.60 23.53
C TRP A 440 25.03 3.16 23.83
N ALA A 441 23.74 2.89 23.73
CA ALA A 441 23.17 1.56 23.72
C ALA A 441 22.87 1.17 22.27
N ILE A 442 23.50 0.12 21.75
CA ILE A 442 23.37 -0.35 20.36
C ILE A 442 22.59 -1.65 20.35
N ARG A 443 21.49 -1.73 19.61
CA ARG A 443 20.68 -2.97 19.54
C ARG A 443 21.53 -4.07 18.89
N SER A 444 21.73 -5.18 19.61
CA SER A 444 22.47 -6.31 19.05
C SER A 444 21.69 -6.90 17.87
N PRO A 445 22.31 -7.18 16.71
CA PRO A 445 21.63 -7.93 15.67
C PRO A 445 21.29 -9.30 16.26
N THR A 446 20.00 -9.64 16.32
CA THR A 446 19.57 -11.02 16.53
C THR A 446 20.13 -11.85 15.39
N GLU A 447 20.89 -12.90 15.73
CA GLU A 447 21.27 -13.95 14.78
C GLU A 447 20.05 -14.59 14.12
#